data_AF-A0A6P6ERW2-F1
#
_entry.id   AF-A0A6P6ERW2-F1
#
_cell.length_a   1.000
_cell.length_b   1.000
_cell.length_c   1.000
_cell.angle_alpha   90.00
_cell.angle_beta   90.00
_cell.angle_gamma   90.00
#
_symmetry.space_group_name_H-M   'P 1'
#
loop_
_entity.id
_entity.type
_entity.pdbx_description
1 polymer ?
#
loop_
_entity_poly.entity_id
_entity_poly.type
_entity_poly.pdbx_seq_one_letter_code
_entity_poly.pdbx_strand_id
1 'polypeptide(L)'
;MRRAPLRSSPLPFAAFVTESRCAFLHAALQKYQEEIQELNEVARHRPRSTLVMGIQQENRQIRELQQENKELRTSLEEHQSALELIMSKYREQMFRLLMASKKDDPGIIMKLKEQHSKIGMVHRNSSEGFFLAAPRHILEAPQHGLERRHLEANQNVP
;
A
#
# COMPACT_ATOMS: atom_id res chain seq x y z
N MET A 1 -36.97 -81.68 -26.08
CA MET A 1 -37.82 -80.75 -25.32
C MET A 1 -36.99 -79.54 -24.88
N ARG A 2 -37.29 -78.33 -25.36
CA ARG A 2 -36.70 -77.08 -24.85
C ARG A 2 -37.85 -76.13 -24.55
N ARG A 3 -38.12 -75.85 -23.26
CA ARG A 3 -39.02 -74.76 -22.84
C ARG A 3 -38.22 -73.45 -22.86
N ALA A 4 -38.69 -72.46 -23.60
CA ALA A 4 -38.17 -71.09 -23.55
C ALA A 4 -38.74 -70.36 -22.30
N PRO A 5 -37.97 -69.50 -21.61
CA PRO A 5 -38.49 -68.73 -20.50
C PRO A 5 -39.30 -67.52 -21.02
N LEU A 6 -40.50 -67.36 -20.48
CA LEU A 6 -41.36 -66.20 -20.68
C LEU A 6 -40.68 -64.97 -20.06
N ARG A 7 -40.34 -63.99 -20.90
CA ARG A 7 -39.81 -62.69 -20.47
C ARG A 7 -40.95 -61.90 -19.85
N SER A 8 -40.91 -61.68 -18.53
CA SER A 8 -41.88 -60.89 -17.80
C SER A 8 -41.88 -59.44 -18.30
N SER A 9 -43.02 -58.98 -18.82
CA SER A 9 -43.26 -57.57 -19.11
C SER A 9 -43.33 -56.78 -17.78
N PRO A 10 -42.61 -55.65 -17.65
CA PRO A 10 -42.71 -54.83 -16.44
C PRO A 10 -44.14 -54.30 -16.29
N LEU A 11 -44.68 -54.38 -15.07
CA LEU A 11 -46.03 -53.90 -14.75
C LEU A 11 -46.13 -52.39 -14.98
N PRO A 12 -47.26 -51.87 -15.53
CA PRO A 12 -47.44 -50.46 -15.90
C PRO A 12 -47.20 -49.47 -14.75
N PHE A 13 -47.40 -49.93 -13.51
CA PHE A 13 -47.11 -49.14 -12.31
C PHE A 13 -45.61 -48.87 -12.10
N ALA A 14 -44.74 -49.84 -12.39
CA ALA A 14 -43.29 -49.66 -12.27
C ALA A 14 -42.78 -48.65 -13.29
N ALA A 15 -43.32 -48.68 -14.52
CA ALA A 15 -43.01 -47.72 -15.58
C ALA A 15 -43.42 -46.28 -15.18
N PHE A 16 -44.63 -46.12 -14.61
CA PHE A 16 -45.13 -44.84 -14.13
C PHE A 16 -44.29 -44.24 -12.99
N VAL A 17 -43.85 -45.08 -12.04
CA VAL A 17 -42.99 -44.64 -10.93
C VAL A 17 -41.60 -44.24 -11.42
N THR A 18 -41.04 -44.96 -12.40
CA THR A 18 -39.76 -44.58 -13.01
C THR A 18 -39.86 -43.28 -13.80
N GLU A 19 -40.94 -43.09 -14.57
CA GLU A 19 -41.17 -41.89 -15.37
C GLU A 19 -41.36 -40.66 -14.46
N SER A 20 -42.16 -40.81 -13.40
CA SER A 20 -42.35 -39.77 -12.38
C SER A 20 -41.04 -39.40 -11.67
N ARG A 21 -40.19 -40.38 -11.34
CA ARG A 21 -38.85 -40.12 -10.77
C ARG A 21 -37.92 -39.42 -11.76
N CYS A 22 -37.96 -39.79 -13.03
CA CYS A 22 -37.19 -39.12 -14.09
C CYS A 22 -37.63 -37.68 -14.30
N ALA A 23 -38.94 -37.41 -14.31
CA ALA A 23 -39.47 -36.05 -14.44
C ALA A 23 -39.05 -35.17 -13.25
N PHE A 24 -39.11 -35.70 -12.03
CA PHE A 24 -38.64 -34.97 -10.84
C PHE A 24 -37.14 -34.69 -10.87
N LEU A 25 -36.33 -35.70 -11.23
CA LEU A 25 -34.88 -35.53 -11.34
C LEU A 25 -34.52 -34.53 -12.45
N HIS A 26 -35.24 -34.55 -13.57
CA HIS A 26 -35.04 -33.60 -14.67
C HIS A 26 -35.33 -32.17 -14.22
N ALA A 27 -36.44 -31.94 -13.52
CA ALA A 27 -36.78 -30.63 -12.97
C ALA A 27 -35.73 -30.14 -11.94
N ALA A 28 -35.23 -31.04 -11.09
CA ALA A 28 -34.16 -30.71 -10.14
C ALA A 28 -32.84 -30.36 -10.84
N LEU A 29 -32.49 -31.09 -11.91
CA LEU A 29 -31.30 -30.81 -12.72
C LEU A 29 -31.43 -29.49 -13.48
N GLN A 30 -32.62 -29.17 -14.02
CA GLN A 30 -32.88 -27.88 -14.66
C GLN A 30 -32.73 -26.73 -13.67
N LYS A 31 -33.31 -26.85 -12.47
CA LYS A 31 -33.16 -25.87 -11.39
C LYS A 31 -31.70 -25.63 -11.01
N TYR A 32 -30.95 -26.71 -10.82
CA TYR A 32 -29.52 -26.61 -10.55
C TYR A 32 -28.75 -25.93 -11.70
N GLN A 33 -29.12 -26.23 -12.95
CA GLN A 33 -28.48 -25.65 -14.11
C GLN A 33 -28.80 -24.15 -14.28
N GLU A 34 -30.02 -23.72 -13.96
CA GLU A 34 -30.43 -22.31 -13.89
C GLU A 34 -29.62 -21.56 -12.82
N GLU A 35 -29.50 -22.11 -11.61
CA GLU A 35 -28.72 -21.51 -10.52
C GLU A 35 -27.24 -21.34 -10.90
N ILE A 36 -26.65 -22.36 -11.54
CA ILE A 36 -25.26 -22.30 -12.02
C ILE A 36 -25.09 -21.24 -13.12
N GLN A 37 -26.08 -21.06 -14.00
CA GLN A 37 -26.04 -20.04 -15.04
C GLN A 37 -26.12 -18.62 -14.44
N GLU A 38 -27.00 -18.40 -13.48
CA GLU A 38 -27.10 -17.12 -12.75
C GLU A 38 -25.80 -16.78 -12.03
N LEU A 39 -25.20 -17.76 -11.34
CA LEU A 39 -23.87 -17.63 -10.72
C LEU A 39 -22.77 -17.29 -11.74
N ASN A 40 -22.83 -17.87 -12.95
CA ASN A 40 -21.87 -17.60 -14.03
C ASN A 40 -22.04 -16.19 -14.61
N GLU A 41 -23.27 -15.71 -14.76
CA GLU A 41 -23.57 -14.35 -15.19
C GLU A 41 -23.03 -13.32 -14.19
N VAL A 42 -23.26 -13.54 -12.90
CA VAL A 42 -22.69 -12.72 -11.83
C VAL A 42 -21.15 -12.71 -11.89
N ALA A 43 -20.53 -13.84 -12.18
CA ALA A 43 -19.08 -13.96 -12.34
C ALA A 43 -18.53 -13.29 -13.61
N ARG A 44 -19.36 -13.05 -14.64
CA ARG A 44 -18.96 -12.43 -15.92
C ARG A 44 -18.88 -10.91 -15.86
N HIS A 45 -19.57 -10.24 -14.93
CA HIS A 45 -19.67 -8.78 -14.88
C HIS A 45 -18.34 -8.05 -14.60
N ARG A 46 -17.32 -8.76 -14.13
CA ARG A 46 -15.93 -8.32 -14.15
C ARG A 46 -15.05 -9.57 -14.10
N PRO A 47 -14.28 -9.91 -15.16
CA PRO A 47 -13.35 -11.01 -15.06
C PRO A 47 -12.45 -10.73 -13.85
N ARG A 48 -12.40 -11.65 -12.88
CA ARG A 48 -11.55 -11.53 -11.68
C ARG A 48 -10.11 -11.10 -12.06
N SER A 49 -9.65 -11.55 -13.22
CA SER A 49 -8.38 -11.14 -13.85
C SER A 49 -8.26 -9.62 -14.05
N THR A 50 -9.28 -8.93 -14.56
CA THR A 50 -9.27 -7.48 -14.77
C THR A 50 -9.19 -6.70 -13.46
N LEU A 51 -9.93 -7.14 -12.42
CA LEU A 51 -9.86 -6.52 -11.10
C LEU A 51 -8.47 -6.71 -10.48
N VAL A 52 -7.92 -7.93 -10.56
CA VAL A 52 -6.56 -8.22 -10.07
C VAL A 52 -5.51 -7.38 -10.80
N MET A 53 -5.63 -7.25 -12.12
CA MET A 53 -4.71 -6.43 -12.92
C MET A 53 -4.80 -4.94 -12.56
N GLY A 54 -6.02 -4.41 -12.35
CA GLY A 54 -6.24 -3.06 -11.87
C GLY A 54 -5.59 -2.81 -10.50
N ILE A 55 -5.82 -3.72 -9.55
CA ILE A 55 -5.21 -3.65 -8.21
C ILE A 55 -3.67 -3.72 -8.30
N GLN A 56 -3.11 -4.54 -9.19
CA GLN A 56 -1.65 -4.60 -9.38
C GLN A 56 -1.10 -3.30 -9.94
N GLN A 57 -1.81 -2.66 -10.86
CA GLN A 57 -1.43 -1.35 -11.41
C GLN A 57 -1.50 -0.26 -10.35
N GLU A 58 -2.61 -0.17 -9.60
CA GLU A 58 -2.78 0.78 -8.49
C GLU A 58 -1.69 0.60 -7.43
N ASN A 59 -1.35 -0.64 -7.07
CA ASN A 59 -0.27 -0.91 -6.13
C ASN A 59 1.11 -0.47 -6.62
N ARG A 60 1.37 -0.49 -7.94
CA ARG A 60 2.62 0.07 -8.50
C ARG A 60 2.64 1.58 -8.33
N GLN A 61 1.56 2.25 -8.72
CA GLN A 61 1.43 3.71 -8.59
C GLN A 61 1.57 4.17 -7.14
N ILE A 62 0.99 3.43 -6.18
CA ILE A 62 1.14 3.74 -4.75
C ILE A 62 2.61 3.67 -4.33
N ARG A 63 3.36 2.65 -4.77
CA ARG A 63 4.79 2.53 -4.44
C ARG A 63 5.62 3.65 -5.05
N GLU A 64 5.35 4.02 -6.29
CA GLU A 64 6.01 5.13 -6.97
C GLU A 64 5.78 6.45 -6.21
N LEU A 65 4.52 6.75 -5.84
CA LEU A 65 4.18 7.93 -5.05
C LEU A 65 4.83 7.90 -3.65
N GLN A 66 4.93 6.74 -3.01
CA GLN A 66 5.61 6.60 -1.73
C GLN A 66 7.12 6.88 -1.86
N GLN A 67 7.75 6.41 -2.93
CA GLN A 67 9.15 6.67 -3.20
C GLN A 67 9.40 8.15 -3.50
N GLU A 68 8.57 8.78 -4.33
CA GLU A 68 8.64 10.22 -4.61
C GLU A 68 8.47 11.04 -3.33
N ASN A 69 7.50 10.70 -2.47
CA ASN A 69 7.33 11.37 -1.18
C ASN A 69 8.56 11.24 -0.28
N LYS A 70 9.25 10.09 -0.31
CA LYS A 70 10.49 9.88 0.43
C LYS A 70 11.59 10.79 -0.12
N GLU A 71 11.76 10.84 -1.43
CA GLU A 71 12.77 11.68 -2.09
C GLU A 71 12.52 13.17 -1.86
N LEU A 72 11.26 13.61 -1.91
CA LEU A 72 10.89 14.99 -1.58
C LEU A 72 11.21 15.35 -0.13
N ARG A 73 10.96 14.43 0.81
CA ARG A 73 11.32 14.64 2.23
C ARG A 73 12.82 14.74 2.43
N THR A 74 13.61 13.86 1.81
CA THR A 74 15.07 13.91 1.91
C THR A 74 15.62 15.19 1.28
N SER A 75 15.12 15.58 0.11
CA SER A 75 15.54 16.83 -0.55
C SER A 75 15.21 18.06 0.30
N LEU A 76 14.05 18.07 0.96
CA LEU A 76 13.67 19.15 1.86
C LEU A 76 14.61 19.25 3.07
N GLU A 77 14.96 18.11 3.69
CA GLU A 77 15.91 18.05 4.81
C GLU A 77 17.31 18.54 4.39
N GLU A 78 17.78 18.14 3.22
CA GLU A 78 19.05 18.60 2.66
C GLU A 78 19.06 20.11 2.38
N HIS A 79 17.97 20.65 1.82
CA HIS A 79 17.83 22.09 1.59
C HIS A 79 17.79 22.88 2.90
N GLN A 80 17.11 22.37 3.93
CA GLN A 80 17.12 22.99 5.26
C GLN A 80 18.53 23.01 5.85
N SER A 81 19.27 21.90 5.76
CA SER A 81 20.66 21.83 6.21
C SER A 81 21.57 22.81 5.47
N ALA A 82 21.44 22.89 4.14
CA ALA A 82 22.20 23.83 3.33
C ALA A 82 21.91 25.29 3.71
N LEU A 83 20.63 25.64 3.90
CA LEU A 83 20.23 26.97 4.35
C LEU A 83 20.77 27.31 5.74
N GLU A 84 20.73 26.37 6.67
CA GLU A 84 21.27 26.57 8.02
C GLU A 84 22.77 26.86 7.97
N LEU A 85 23.52 26.14 7.12
CA LEU A 85 24.94 26.37 6.92
C LEU A 85 25.21 27.77 6.33
N ILE A 86 24.48 28.16 5.28
CA ILE A 86 24.62 29.48 4.64
C ILE A 86 24.31 30.59 5.64
N MET A 87 23.19 30.49 6.37
CA MET A 87 22.80 31.48 7.37
C MET A 87 23.80 31.57 8.51
N SER A 88 24.39 30.44 8.92
CA SER A 88 25.46 30.41 9.92
C SER A 88 26.72 31.14 9.42
N LYS A 89 27.13 30.90 8.17
CA LYS A 89 28.26 31.61 7.55
C LYS A 89 28.00 33.10 7.37
N TYR A 90 26.78 33.47 6.98
CA TYR A 90 26.37 34.86 6.86
C TYR A 90 26.46 35.59 8.21
N ARG A 91 25.93 35.00 9.28
CA ARG A 91 26.03 35.56 10.64
C ARG A 91 27.48 35.73 11.08
N GLU A 92 28.32 34.73 10.82
CA GLU A 92 29.75 34.79 11.14
C GLU A 92 30.46 35.93 10.39
N GLN A 93 30.19 36.08 9.09
CA GLN A 93 30.78 37.15 8.27
C GLN A 93 30.33 38.54 8.76
N MET A 94 29.04 38.71 9.03
CA MET A 94 28.49 39.96 9.55
C MET A 94 29.10 40.31 10.92
N PHE A 95 29.29 39.31 11.78
CA PHE A 95 29.96 39.49 13.06
C PHE A 95 31.42 39.94 12.89
N ARG A 96 32.18 39.31 11.99
CA ARG A 96 33.55 39.71 11.68
C ARG A 96 33.63 41.15 11.15
N LEU A 97 32.69 41.55 10.31
CA LEU A 97 32.61 42.93 9.79
C LEU A 97 32.33 43.94 10.91
N LEU A 98 31.37 43.65 11.79
CA LEU A 98 31.07 44.49 12.95
C LEU A 98 32.28 44.62 13.90
N MET A 99 32.99 43.52 14.15
CA MET A 99 34.23 43.52 14.93
C MET A 99 35.32 44.39 14.29
N ALA A 100 35.48 44.28 12.97
CA ALA A 100 36.45 45.09 12.24
C ALA A 100 36.10 46.59 12.22
N SER A 101 34.82 46.94 12.38
CA SER A 101 34.35 48.33 12.43
C SER A 101 34.42 48.99 13.82
N LYS A 102 34.50 48.21 14.91
CA LYS A 102 34.45 48.71 16.31
C LYS A 102 35.76 48.50 17.07
N LYS A 103 36.89 48.61 16.39
CA LYS A 103 38.24 48.22 16.90
C LYS A 103 38.73 48.98 18.14
N ASP A 104 38.07 50.06 18.54
CA ASP A 104 38.63 50.98 19.54
C ASP A 104 38.13 50.76 20.98
N ASP A 105 37.16 49.86 21.21
CA ASP A 105 36.61 49.64 22.56
C ASP A 105 36.50 48.14 22.94
N PRO A 106 37.44 47.60 23.74
CA PRO A 106 37.49 46.18 24.07
C PRO A 106 36.27 45.69 24.87
N GLY A 107 35.57 46.58 25.59
CA GLY A 107 34.34 46.25 26.30
C GLY A 107 33.16 45.95 25.36
N ILE A 108 33.12 46.63 24.20
CA ILE A 108 32.08 46.44 23.18
C ILE A 108 32.33 45.13 22.41
N ILE A 109 33.59 44.81 22.12
CA ILE A 109 33.99 43.55 21.48
C ILE A 109 33.56 42.33 22.32
N MET A 110 33.79 42.40 23.64
CA MET A 110 33.45 41.29 24.54
C MET A 110 31.92 41.08 24.65
N LYS A 111 31.14 42.16 24.77
CA LYS A 111 29.66 42.09 24.79
C LYS A 111 29.09 41.57 23.47
N LEU A 112 29.61 41.99 22.32
CA LEU A 112 29.14 41.47 21.02
C LEU A 112 29.45 39.97 20.88
N LYS A 113 30.64 39.53 21.31
CA LYS A 113 31.06 38.12 21.25
C LYS A 113 30.14 37.24 22.11
N GLU A 114 29.74 37.71 23.28
CA GLU A 114 28.80 37.01 24.15
C GLU A 114 27.39 36.92 23.54
N GLN A 115 26.89 38.01 22.92
CA GLN A 115 25.61 38.00 22.21
C GLN A 115 25.61 37.00 21.04
N HIS A 116 26.71 36.93 20.27
CA HIS A 116 26.85 35.96 19.19
C HIS A 116 26.82 34.51 19.71
N SER A 117 27.48 34.24 20.85
CA SER A 117 27.43 32.93 21.49
C SER A 117 26.01 32.54 21.93
N LYS A 118 25.21 33.49 22.40
CA LYS A 118 23.81 33.26 22.82
C LYS A 118 22.89 32.99 21.61
N ILE A 119 23.04 33.74 20.51
CA ILE A 119 22.24 33.55 19.29
C ILE A 119 22.50 32.17 18.66
N GLY A 120 23.75 31.70 18.66
CA GLY A 120 24.11 30.37 18.16
C GLY A 120 23.48 29.20 18.95
N MET A 121 23.12 29.42 20.22
CA MET A 121 22.43 28.42 21.05
C MET A 121 20.92 28.43 20.83
N VAL A 122 20.30 29.60 20.63
CA VAL A 122 18.85 29.71 20.43
C VAL A 122 18.39 29.03 19.13
N HIS A 123 19.20 29.04 18.06
CA HIS A 123 18.85 28.38 16.80
C HIS A 123 18.84 26.85 16.91
N ARG A 124 19.71 26.27 17.74
CA ARG A 124 19.76 24.82 17.96
C ARG A 124 18.52 24.27 18.67
N ASN A 125 17.82 25.14 19.39
CA ASN A 125 16.73 24.76 20.30
C ASN A 125 15.35 25.06 19.70
N SER A 126 15.29 25.86 18.63
CA SER A 126 14.03 26.35 18.04
C SER A 126 13.64 25.61 16.76
N SER A 127 14.59 24.96 16.06
CA SER A 127 14.25 24.18 14.84
C SER A 127 13.57 22.84 15.14
N GLU A 128 13.66 22.32 16.36
CA GLU A 128 12.96 21.08 16.77
C GLU A 128 11.44 21.27 16.93
N GLY A 129 10.94 22.51 16.94
CA GLY A 129 9.60 22.82 17.44
C GLY A 129 8.48 23.07 16.43
N PHE A 130 8.74 23.21 15.11
CA PHE A 130 7.70 23.81 14.25
C PHE A 130 7.39 23.14 12.90
N PHE A 131 8.15 22.17 12.38
CA PHE A 131 7.87 21.67 11.01
C PHE A 131 7.93 20.16 10.74
N LEU A 132 8.22 19.30 11.73
CA LEU A 132 8.41 17.86 11.47
C LEU A 132 7.61 16.90 12.35
N ALA A 133 6.52 17.36 12.98
CA ALA A 133 5.58 16.47 13.65
C ALA A 133 4.38 16.10 12.76
N ALA A 134 4.63 15.75 11.50
CA ALA A 134 3.68 14.87 10.82
C ALA A 134 3.85 13.47 11.45
N PRO A 135 2.80 12.84 11.99
CA PRO A 135 2.91 11.57 12.69
C PRO A 135 3.66 10.54 11.83
N ARG A 136 4.84 10.10 12.29
CA ARG A 136 5.67 9.06 11.66
C ARG A 136 4.98 7.68 11.56
N HIS A 137 3.72 7.56 11.99
CA HIS A 137 3.00 6.31 12.11
C HIS A 137 1.94 6.04 11.04
N ILE A 138 1.59 7.00 10.17
CA ILE A 138 0.42 6.81 9.27
C ILE A 138 0.78 6.14 7.94
N LEU A 139 2.06 6.08 7.55
CA LEU A 139 2.44 5.59 6.21
C LEU A 139 3.62 4.60 6.16
N GLU A 140 3.93 3.91 7.25
CA GLU A 140 4.69 2.67 7.15
C GLU A 140 3.72 1.50 7.33
N ALA A 141 3.06 1.12 6.23
CA ALA A 141 2.48 -0.21 6.17
C ALA A 141 3.64 -1.22 6.28
N PRO A 142 3.67 -2.11 7.29
CA PRO A 142 4.72 -3.11 7.40
C PRO A 142 4.72 -4.00 6.15
N GLN A 143 5.71 -3.82 5.27
CA GLN A 143 5.83 -4.60 4.03
C GLN A 143 6.20 -6.07 4.26
N HIS A 144 6.32 -6.52 5.52
CA HIS A 144 6.71 -7.90 5.85
C HIS A 144 5.66 -8.98 5.53
N GLY A 145 4.44 -8.62 5.11
CA GLY A 145 3.39 -9.58 4.77
C GLY A 145 3.36 -10.07 3.32
N LEU A 146 4.05 -9.42 2.38
CA LEU A 146 3.87 -9.69 0.94
C LEU A 146 4.95 -10.57 0.30
N GLU A 147 6.11 -10.76 0.95
CA GLU A 147 7.16 -11.64 0.42
C GLU A 147 6.85 -13.14 0.57
N ARG A 148 6.03 -13.53 1.56
CA ARG A 148 5.75 -14.97 1.78
C ARG A 148 4.85 -15.60 0.72
N ARG A 149 4.02 -14.82 0.02
CA ARG A 149 3.13 -15.38 -1.02
C ARG A 149 3.80 -15.60 -2.38
N HIS A 150 4.98 -15.04 -2.62
CA HIS A 150 5.72 -15.30 -3.86
C HIS A 150 6.56 -16.58 -3.81
N LEU A 151 6.97 -17.03 -2.61
CA LEU A 151 7.75 -18.27 -2.46
C LEU A 151 6.87 -19.54 -2.45
N GLU A 152 5.62 -19.45 -1.99
CA GLU A 152 4.70 -20.60 -1.98
C GLU A 152 4.10 -20.92 -3.36
N ALA A 153 4.10 -19.96 -4.29
CA ALA A 153 3.58 -20.17 -5.65
C ALA A 153 4.53 -20.96 -6.57
N ASN A 154 5.78 -21.19 -6.15
CA ASN A 154 6.80 -21.85 -6.98
C ASN A 154 7.17 -23.27 -6.49
N GLN A 155 6.45 -23.82 -5.50
CA GLN A 155 6.61 -25.21 -5.04
C GLN A 155 5.47 -26.15 -5.47
N ASN A 156 4.48 -25.66 -6.22
CA ASN A 156 3.39 -26.48 -6.75
C ASN A 156 3.27 -26.33 -8.27
N VAL A 157 4.22 -26.92 -8.98
CA VAL A 157 4.07 -27.36 -10.38
C VAL A 157 4.67 -28.78 -10.40
N PRO A 158 3.98 -29.78 -10.98
CA PRO A 158 4.19 -31.21 -10.70
C PRO A 158 5.60 -31.75 -10.97
#